data_AF-A0A2N1HET6-F1
#
_entry.id   AF-A0A2N1HET6-F1
#
_cell.length_a   1.000
_cell.length_b   1.000
_cell.length_c   1.000
_cell.angle_alpha   90.00
_cell.angle_beta   90.00
_cell.angle_gamma   90.00
#
_symmetry.space_group_name_H-M   'P 1'
#
loop_
_entity.id
_entity.type
_entity.pdbx_description
1 polymer ?
#
loop_
_entity_poly.entity_id
_entity_poly.type
_entity_poly.pdbx_seq_one_letter_code
_entity_poly.pdbx_strand_id
1 'polypeptide(L)'
;MNNILWLKAFHVIFMVAWFAGIFYLPRLFVNHAETKSDEIAQQLKGMEKRLLYFVTPFAIFTLLLGVAIIYAYGYDWFVAAKWLHIKLSLVIVLFAYHGYCFKLVTTFAQDKNIRSGRFYRIFNEIPVLILFAVIILAYVKPM
;
A
#
# COMPACT_ATOMS: atom_id res chain seq x y z
N MET A 1 23.64 -17.73 6.74
CA MET A 1 22.97 -16.89 7.78
C MET A 1 22.88 -15.39 7.43
N ASN A 2 23.76 -14.80 6.60
CA ASN A 2 23.64 -13.37 6.21
C ASN A 2 22.51 -13.03 5.23
N ASN A 3 22.07 -13.96 4.38
CA ASN A 3 21.14 -13.65 3.29
C ASN A 3 19.74 -13.24 3.76
N ILE A 4 19.28 -13.78 4.90
CA ILE A 4 17.93 -13.48 5.40
C ILE A 4 17.81 -12.08 6.01
N LEU A 5 18.90 -11.56 6.60
CA LEU A 5 18.93 -10.19 7.12
C LEU A 5 18.86 -9.18 5.98
N TRP A 6 19.57 -9.44 4.88
CA TRP A 6 19.49 -8.64 3.66
C TRP A 6 18.10 -8.69 3.02
N LEU A 7 17.48 -9.87 2.91
CA LEU A 7 16.10 -9.99 2.41
C LEU A 7 15.12 -9.16 3.24
N LYS A 8 15.23 -9.21 4.57
CA LYS A 8 14.42 -8.39 5.47
C LYS A 8 14.68 -6.90 5.30
N ALA A 9 15.95 -6.49 5.19
CA ALA A 9 16.32 -5.09 4.99
C ALA A 9 15.71 -4.55 3.69
N PHE A 10 15.91 -5.24 2.56
CA PHE A 10 15.31 -4.84 1.29
C PHE A 10 13.78 -4.86 1.33
N HIS A 11 13.17 -5.88 1.96
CA HIS A 11 11.72 -5.95 2.10
C HIS A 11 11.17 -4.71 2.82
N VAL A 12 11.82 -4.29 3.92
CA VAL A 12 11.42 -3.09 4.66
C VAL A 12 11.66 -1.82 3.86
N ILE A 13 12.78 -1.70 3.14
CA ILE A 13 13.08 -0.54 2.27
C ILE A 13 11.97 -0.35 1.23
N PHE A 14 11.64 -1.41 0.48
CA PHE A 14 10.59 -1.33 -0.54
C PHE A 14 9.20 -1.14 0.06
N MET A 15 8.93 -1.72 1.23
CA MET A 15 7.69 -1.52 1.96
C MET A 15 7.52 -0.03 2.33
N VAL A 16 8.55 0.60 2.91
CA VAL A 16 8.52 2.02 3.27
C VAL A 16 8.33 2.89 2.02
N ALA A 17 9.06 2.61 0.93
CA ALA A 17 8.93 3.35 -0.33
C ALA A 17 7.52 3.21 -0.93
N TRP A 18 6.91 2.03 -0.84
CA TRP A 18 5.54 1.79 -1.29
C TRP A 18 4.52 2.54 -0.42
N PHE A 19 4.65 2.46 0.91
CA PHE A 19 3.75 3.12 1.86
C PHE A 19 3.80 4.64 1.76
N ALA A 20 4.95 5.23 1.45
CA ALA A 20 5.07 6.67 1.20
C ALA A 20 4.12 7.12 0.08
N GLY A 21 4.00 6.34 -1.01
CA GLY A 21 3.06 6.62 -2.09
C GLY A 21 1.61 6.37 -1.70
N ILE A 22 1.32 5.26 -1.04
CA ILE A 22 -0.05 4.91 -0.61
C ILE A 22 -0.60 5.91 0.41
N PHE A 23 0.23 6.52 1.25
CA PHE A 23 -0.21 7.56 2.19
C PHE A 23 -0.42 8.91 1.51
N TYR A 24 0.32 9.21 0.45
CA TYR A 24 0.21 10.50 -0.22
C TYR A 24 -0.89 10.53 -1.28
N LEU A 25 -1.10 9.42 -2.02
CA LEU A 25 -2.06 9.35 -3.11
C LEU A 25 -3.53 9.65 -2.70
N PRO A 26 -4.07 9.13 -1.59
CA PRO A 26 -5.42 9.45 -1.12
C PRO A 26 -5.60 10.93 -0.80
N ARG A 27 -4.56 11.59 -0.30
CA ARG A 27 -4.59 13.04 -0.04
C ARG A 27 -4.71 13.84 -1.33
N LEU A 28 -4.06 13.38 -2.40
CA LEU A 28 -4.28 13.96 -3.74
C LEU A 28 -5.74 13.80 -4.16
N PHE A 29 -6.34 12.62 -3.94
CA PHE A 29 -7.77 12.41 -4.25
C PHE A 29 -8.71 13.31 -3.44
N VAL A 30 -8.39 13.59 -2.16
CA VAL A 30 -9.16 14.57 -1.36
C VAL A 30 -9.11 15.94 -2.03
N ASN A 31 -7.91 16.43 -2.33
CA ASN A 31 -7.72 17.74 -2.96
C ASN A 31 -8.38 17.81 -4.35
N HIS A 32 -8.34 16.72 -5.11
CA HIS A 32 -8.97 16.64 -6.43
C HIS A 32 -10.50 16.58 -6.33
N ALA A 33 -11.06 15.92 -5.31
CA ALA A 33 -12.50 15.90 -5.10
C ALA A 33 -13.05 17.23 -4.54
N GLU A 34 -12.20 18.05 -3.91
CA GLU A 34 -12.60 19.32 -3.28
C GLU A 34 -12.23 20.56 -4.13
N THR A 35 -11.37 20.43 -5.14
CA THR A 35 -11.03 21.54 -6.04
C THR A 35 -12.19 21.91 -6.97
N LYS A 36 -12.34 23.21 -7.23
CA LYS A 36 -13.28 23.77 -8.23
C LYS A 36 -12.56 24.32 -9.46
N SER A 37 -11.23 24.28 -9.48
CA SER A 37 -10.40 24.78 -10.57
C SER A 37 -10.01 23.64 -11.50
N ASP A 38 -10.36 23.76 -12.77
CA ASP A 38 -10.04 22.78 -13.82
C ASP A 38 -8.52 22.67 -14.05
N GLU A 39 -7.79 23.77 -13.90
CA GLU A 39 -6.33 23.79 -14.05
C GLU A 39 -5.65 22.94 -12.96
N ILE A 40 -6.08 23.10 -11.70
CA ILE A 40 -5.58 22.29 -10.58
C ILE A 40 -5.98 20.82 -10.76
N ALA A 41 -7.22 20.55 -11.18
CA ALA A 41 -7.69 19.18 -11.43
C ALA A 41 -6.82 18.49 -12.49
N GLN A 42 -6.47 19.17 -13.58
CA GLN A 42 -5.61 18.62 -14.63
C GLN A 42 -4.19 18.32 -14.14
N GLN A 43 -3.62 19.19 -13.31
CA GLN A 43 -2.32 18.93 -12.67
C GLN A 43 -2.38 17.71 -11.74
N LEU A 44 -3.45 17.59 -10.94
CA LEU A 44 -3.66 16.48 -10.01
C LEU A 44 -3.78 15.13 -10.72
N LYS A 45 -4.53 15.05 -11.84
CA LYS A 45 -4.58 13.83 -12.69
C LYS A 45 -3.18 13.34 -13.06
N GLY A 46 -2.31 14.27 -13.46
CA GLY A 46 -0.93 13.97 -13.82
C GLY A 46 -0.07 13.52 -12.63
N MET A 47 -0.26 14.13 -11.45
CA MET A 47 0.46 13.76 -10.23
C MET A 47 0.04 12.40 -9.69
N GLU A 48 -1.26 12.15 -9.61
CA GLU A 48 -1.85 10.88 -9.12
C GLU A 48 -1.37 9.70 -9.96
N LYS A 49 -1.42 9.82 -11.29
CA LYS A 49 -0.96 8.77 -12.21
C LYS A 49 0.53 8.53 -12.05
N ARG A 50 1.37 9.57 -12.09
CA ARG A 50 2.83 9.42 -11.97
C ARG A 50 3.22 8.77 -10.64
N LEU A 51 2.61 9.21 -9.54
CA LEU A 51 2.87 8.67 -8.22
C LEU A 51 2.49 7.18 -8.13
N LEU A 52 1.29 6.82 -8.58
CA LEU A 52 0.81 5.44 -8.50
C LEU A 52 1.69 4.49 -9.31
N TYR A 53 2.07 4.88 -10.53
CA TYR A 53 2.98 4.08 -11.36
C TYR A 53 4.39 4.02 -10.78
N PHE A 54 4.88 5.10 -10.15
CA PHE A 54 6.20 5.12 -9.52
C PHE A 54 6.30 4.18 -8.31
N VAL A 55 5.25 4.09 -7.48
CA VAL A 55 5.28 3.24 -6.27
C VAL A 55 4.86 1.80 -6.50
N THR A 56 4.24 1.48 -7.65
CA THR A 56 3.78 0.11 -7.96
C THR A 56 4.92 -0.92 -8.03
N PRO A 57 6.09 -0.63 -8.65
CA PRO A 57 7.24 -1.52 -8.59
C PRO A 57 7.68 -1.86 -7.16
N PHE A 58 7.62 -0.89 -6.24
CA PHE A 58 7.97 -1.12 -4.84
C PHE A 58 7.00 -2.06 -4.13
N ALA A 59 5.71 -2.00 -4.47
CA ALA A 59 4.73 -2.98 -4.02
C ALA A 59 5.11 -4.41 -4.46
N ILE A 60 5.48 -4.56 -5.73
CA ILE A 60 5.88 -5.85 -6.31
C ILE A 60 7.15 -6.38 -5.61
N PHE A 61 8.19 -5.56 -5.46
CA PHE A 61 9.41 -5.96 -4.75
C PHE A 61 9.13 -6.32 -3.29
N THR A 62 8.26 -5.58 -2.61
CA THR A 62 7.84 -5.90 -1.24
C THR A 62 7.20 -7.29 -1.17
N LEU A 63 6.31 -7.62 -2.10
CA LEU A 63 5.67 -8.94 -2.17
C LEU A 63 6.67 -10.05 -2.45
N LEU A 64 7.50 -9.89 -3.48
CA LEU A 64 8.49 -10.91 -3.88
C LEU A 64 9.47 -11.20 -2.75
N LEU A 65 9.98 -10.17 -2.08
CA LEU A 65 10.87 -10.34 -0.94
C LEU A 65 10.15 -10.93 0.27
N GLY A 66 8.88 -10.58 0.50
CA GLY A 66 8.05 -11.18 1.54
C GLY A 66 7.89 -12.68 1.34
N VAL A 67 7.57 -13.11 0.12
CA VAL A 67 7.48 -14.53 -0.27
C VAL A 67 8.84 -15.23 -0.14
N ALA A 68 9.93 -14.58 -0.57
CA ALA A 68 11.28 -15.13 -0.45
C ALA A 68 11.69 -15.34 1.02
N ILE A 69 11.31 -14.42 1.93
CA ILE A 69 11.55 -14.57 3.37
C ILE A 69 10.76 -15.77 3.92
N ILE A 70 9.49 -15.90 3.56
CA ILE A 70 8.66 -17.04 4.00
C ILE A 70 9.26 -18.35 3.53
N TYR A 71 9.66 -18.43 2.25
CA TYR A 71 10.32 -19.60 1.69
C TYR A 71 11.64 -19.92 2.39
N ALA A 72 12.46 -18.91 2.71
CA ALA A 72 13.73 -19.08 3.41
C ALA A 72 13.58 -19.57 4.85
N TYR A 73 12.45 -19.29 5.51
CA TYR A 73 12.13 -19.81 6.86
C TYR A 73 11.55 -21.23 6.84
N GLY A 74 10.99 -21.68 5.71
CA GLY A 74 10.48 -23.03 5.52
C GLY A 74 8.99 -23.21 5.86
N TYR A 75 8.44 -24.34 5.42
CA TYR A 75 7.01 -24.66 5.52
C TYR A 75 6.52 -24.81 6.97
N ASP A 76 7.30 -25.51 7.82
CA ASP A 76 6.90 -25.77 9.20
C ASP A 76 6.75 -24.46 10.00
N TRP A 77 7.64 -23.49 9.76
CA TRP A 77 7.54 -22.16 10.35
C TRP A 77 6.30 -21.40 9.87
N PHE A 78 5.99 -21.49 8.57
CA PHE A 78 4.82 -20.85 7.98
C PHE A 78 3.52 -21.34 8.62
N VAL A 79 3.37 -22.66 8.79
CA VAL A 79 2.18 -23.28 9.40
C VAL A 79 2.07 -22.96 10.89
N ALA A 80 3.19 -22.92 11.62
CA ALA A 80 3.19 -22.63 13.05
C ALA A 80 2.91 -21.15 13.36
N ALA A 81 3.30 -20.22 12.47
CA ALA A 81 3.21 -18.79 12.70
C ALA A 81 1.79 -18.22 12.42
N LYS A 82 0.84 -18.40 13.34
CA LYS A 82 -0.54 -17.86 13.20
C LYS A 82 -0.57 -16.35 12.92
N TRP A 83 0.30 -15.57 13.57
CA TRP A 83 0.43 -14.13 13.33
C TRP A 83 0.78 -13.78 11.87
N LEU A 84 1.50 -14.67 11.18
CA LEU A 84 1.92 -14.48 9.80
C LEU A 84 0.72 -14.60 8.85
N HIS A 85 -0.18 -15.54 9.08
CA HIS A 85 -1.41 -15.67 8.29
C HIS A 85 -2.30 -14.43 8.42
N ILE A 86 -2.49 -13.92 9.64
CA ILE A 86 -3.24 -12.68 9.89
C ILE A 86 -2.56 -11.51 9.16
N LYS A 87 -1.24 -11.39 9.27
CA LYS A 87 -0.46 -10.38 8.55
C LYS A 87 -0.65 -10.49 7.04
N LEU A 88 -0.63 -11.69 6.47
CA LEU A 88 -0.82 -11.89 5.03
C LEU A 88 -2.22 -11.51 4.57
N SER A 89 -3.26 -11.80 5.35
CA SER A 89 -4.62 -11.33 5.05
C SER A 89 -4.68 -9.80 4.98
N LEU A 90 -4.04 -9.10 5.92
CA LEU A 90 -3.95 -7.63 5.90
C LEU A 90 -3.17 -7.11 4.68
N VAL A 91 -2.07 -7.78 4.32
CA VAL A 91 -1.29 -7.42 3.13
C VAL A 91 -2.12 -7.63 1.85
N ILE A 92 -2.92 -8.69 1.74
CA ILE A 92 -3.83 -8.91 0.61
C ILE A 92 -4.85 -7.76 0.50
N VAL A 93 -5.44 -7.34 1.62
CA VAL A 93 -6.33 -6.17 1.65
C VAL A 93 -5.61 -4.91 1.18
N LEU A 94 -4.35 -4.72 1.56
CA LEU A 94 -3.55 -3.58 1.12
C LEU A 94 -3.23 -3.62 -0.39
N PHE A 95 -2.98 -4.81 -0.96
CA PHE A 95 -2.85 -4.97 -2.41
C PHE A 95 -4.16 -4.71 -3.14
N ALA A 96 -5.29 -5.15 -2.59
CA ALA A 96 -6.61 -4.83 -3.13
C ALA A 96 -6.87 -3.31 -3.10
N TYR A 97 -6.48 -2.64 -2.00
CA TYR A 97 -6.52 -1.19 -1.88
C TYR A 97 -5.66 -0.51 -2.94
N HIS A 98 -4.41 -0.95 -3.13
CA HIS A 98 -3.52 -0.44 -4.17
C HIS A 98 -4.10 -0.61 -5.58
N GLY A 99 -4.70 -1.77 -5.85
CA GLY A 99 -5.44 -2.02 -7.09
C GLY A 99 -6.65 -1.09 -7.26
N TYR A 100 -7.38 -0.82 -6.17
CA TYR A 100 -8.50 0.12 -6.18
C TYR A 100 -8.03 1.57 -6.46
N CYS A 101 -6.85 1.96 -6.01
CA CYS A 101 -6.25 3.25 -6.37
C CYS A 101 -6.10 3.41 -7.89
N PHE A 102 -5.73 2.36 -8.64
CA PHE A 102 -5.70 2.43 -10.11
C PHE A 102 -7.07 2.77 -10.69
N LYS A 103 -8.12 2.12 -10.18
CA LYS A 103 -9.50 2.42 -10.59
C LYS A 103 -9.88 3.88 -10.28
N LEU A 104 -9.49 4.38 -9.11
CA LEU A 104 -9.74 5.78 -8.73
C LEU A 104 -9.00 6.76 -9.64
N VAL A 105 -7.70 6.56 -9.89
CA VAL A 105 -6.92 7.40 -10.83
C VAL A 105 -7.58 7.42 -12.21
N THR A 106 -8.01 6.27 -12.73
CA THR A 106 -8.73 6.21 -14.02
C THR A 106 -10.08 6.95 -13.96
N THR A 107 -10.80 6.86 -12.84
CA THR A 107 -12.09 7.54 -12.67
C THR A 107 -11.92 9.06 -12.64
N PHE A 108 -10.92 9.55 -11.90
CA PHE A 108 -10.54 10.97 -11.87
C PHE A 108 -10.04 11.45 -13.23
N ALA A 109 -9.23 10.66 -13.94
CA ALA A 109 -8.76 11.00 -15.27
C ALA A 109 -9.90 11.13 -16.30
N GLN A 110 -11.05 10.48 -16.07
CA GLN A 110 -12.25 10.56 -16.91
C GLN A 110 -13.27 11.57 -16.40
N ASP A 111 -12.98 12.34 -15.34
CA ASP A 111 -13.91 13.29 -14.72
C ASP A 111 -15.23 12.67 -14.25
N LYS A 112 -15.21 11.36 -13.91
CA LYS A 112 -16.39 10.58 -13.47
C LYS A 112 -16.45 10.40 -11.97
N ASN A 113 -15.71 11.18 -11.20
CA ASN A 113 -15.71 11.03 -9.76
C ASN A 113 -17.05 11.52 -9.16
N ILE A 114 -17.77 10.60 -8.51
CA ILE A 114 -19.01 10.86 -7.78
C ILE A 114 -18.82 10.86 -6.25
N ARG A 115 -17.60 10.58 -5.77
CA ARG A 115 -17.30 10.45 -4.34
C ARG A 115 -16.83 11.78 -3.77
N SER A 116 -17.25 12.07 -2.54
CA SER A 116 -16.92 13.31 -1.84
C SER A 116 -15.54 13.28 -1.19
N GLY A 117 -14.95 14.45 -0.91
CA GLY A 117 -13.69 14.55 -0.16
C GLY A 117 -13.71 13.85 1.21
N ARG A 118 -14.87 13.73 1.86
CA ARG A 118 -15.03 12.95 3.11
C ARG A 118 -14.76 11.45 2.88
N PHE A 119 -15.22 10.89 1.77
CA PHE A 119 -14.94 9.49 1.43
C PHE A 119 -13.42 9.28 1.28
N TYR A 120 -12.73 10.17 0.58
CA TYR A 120 -11.28 10.06 0.37
C TYR A 120 -10.46 10.28 1.65
N ARG A 121 -10.96 11.10 2.59
CA ARG A 121 -10.36 11.21 3.92
C ARG A 121 -10.45 9.92 4.71
N ILE A 122 -11.61 9.25 4.71
CA ILE A 122 -11.74 7.93 5.37
C ILE A 122 -10.87 6.89 4.65
N PHE A 123 -10.84 6.94 3.32
CA PHE A 123 -10.00 6.06 2.50
C PHE A 123 -8.52 6.20 2.86
N ASN A 124 -8.03 7.42 3.15
CA ASN A 124 -6.67 7.70 3.60
C ASN A 124 -6.29 7.00 4.93
N GLU A 125 -7.24 6.75 5.82
CA GLU A 125 -6.97 6.13 7.13
C GLU A 125 -6.78 4.62 7.04
N ILE A 126 -7.35 3.95 6.02
CA ILE A 126 -7.31 2.49 5.87
C ILE A 126 -5.86 1.97 5.82
N PRO A 127 -4.94 2.52 4.98
CA PRO A 127 -3.56 2.08 4.96
C PRO A 127 -2.81 2.29 6.27
N VAL A 128 -3.13 3.35 7.02
CA VAL A 128 -2.46 3.66 8.30
C VAL A 128 -2.79 2.60 9.34
N LEU A 129 -4.07 2.25 9.47
CA LEU A 129 -4.51 1.19 10.38
C LEU A 129 -3.90 -0.16 10.02
N ILE A 130 -3.84 -0.49 8.72
CA ILE A 130 -3.18 -1.71 8.24
C ILE A 130 -1.69 -1.70 8.57
N LEU A 131 -0.99 -0.58 8.38
CA LEU A 131 0.43 -0.47 8.72
C LEU A 131 0.67 -0.78 10.20
N PHE A 132 -0.08 -0.15 11.10
CA PHE A 132 0.08 -0.39 12.54
C PHE A 132 -0.16 -1.86 12.90
N ALA A 133 -1.24 -2.46 12.40
CA ALA A 133 -1.52 -3.87 12.65
C ALA A 133 -0.40 -4.78 12.11
N VAL A 134 0.07 -4.54 10.88
CA VAL A 134 1.15 -5.33 10.25
C VAL A 134 2.47 -5.21 11.01
N ILE A 135 2.82 -4.01 11.49
CA ILE A 135 4.05 -3.77 12.24
C ILE A 135 3.97 -4.45 13.61
N ILE A 136 2.87 -4.31 14.37
CA ILE A 136 2.82 -4.97 15.70
C ILE A 136 2.83 -6.49 15.53
N LEU A 137 2.13 -7.04 14.53
CA LEU A 137 2.18 -8.48 14.21
C LEU A 137 3.61 -8.94 13.89
N ALA A 138 4.35 -8.14 13.11
CA ALA A 138 5.71 -8.50 12.69
C ALA A 138 6.73 -8.48 13.84
N TYR A 139 6.61 -7.55 14.79
CA TYR A 139 7.58 -7.35 15.86
C TYR A 139 7.18 -8.03 17.17
N VAL A 140 5.92 -7.88 17.60
CA VAL A 140 5.42 -8.44 18.86
C VAL A 140 5.16 -9.93 18.74
N LYS A 141 4.75 -10.40 17.54
CA LYS A 141 4.41 -11.81 17.27
C LYS A 141 3.55 -12.42 18.39
N PRO A 142 2.37 -11.85 18.68
CA PRO A 142 1.61 -12.14 19.89
C PRO A 142 0.99 -13.55 19.95
N MET A 143 1.19 -14.39 18.93
CA MET A 143 0.56 -15.72 18.77
C MET A 143 1.49 -16.70 18.08
#